data_AF-A0A1H6F2R3-F1
#
_entry.id   AF-A0A1H6F2R3-F1
#
_cell.length_a   1.000
_cell.length_b   1.000
_cell.length_c   1.000
_cell.angle_alpha   90.00
_cell.angle_beta   90.00
_cell.angle_gamma   90.00
#
_symmetry.space_group_name_H-M   'P 1'
#
loop_
_entity.id
_entity.type
_entity.pdbx_description
1 polymer ?
#
loop_
_entity_poly.entity_id
_entity_poly.type
_entity_poly.pdbx_seq_one_letter_code
_entity_poly.pdbx_strand_id
1 'polypeptide(L)'
;MDNNTSAHSSTEPVRIWDLPTRIFHGLWIAFFVLAWVFHEDNRYLNIHVFAGYAFLALLLFRLFWGLFGSHYARFRHFFYTPGAVVTYLKRLLSKPQQIAGHNPVGAWAIFILLGLGLVVSLSGLITLGAEERQGPLATLFHPATGLLWHKVHEFLSWLMLAVVAVHVSGVIIESILHRENLMLAMINGHKQRPASTLGVPRHGKMALLLCISILLGAGFYFGACLPYESGRACQPFLGPKLPDNVLWREECGSCHAIYHPTLLPQRSWVKILDTQHQHFGEDLDLDTDSRNEIHNFLTTYAAETLLTEAAYKILRSIPPETTPLRITETAYWQKKHADISQLIWQSPQVRSRAQCEACHLDAAVGTYEDSAMFIPN
;
A
#
# COMPACT_ATOMS: atom_id res chain seq x y z
N MET A 1 28.17 -53.48 42.37
CA MET A 1 28.77 -52.13 42.29
C MET A 1 28.28 -51.59 40.97
N ASP A 2 27.10 -50.98 41.03
CA ASP A 2 26.30 -50.73 39.84
C ASP A 2 26.50 -49.26 39.50
N ASN A 3 27.43 -49.02 38.56
CA ASN A 3 27.72 -47.68 38.06
C ASN A 3 26.57 -47.25 37.15
N ASN A 4 25.52 -46.71 37.77
CA ASN A 4 24.42 -46.03 37.11
C ASN A 4 24.88 -44.60 36.77
N THR A 5 25.70 -44.46 35.73
CA THR A 5 26.02 -43.16 35.14
C THR A 5 24.76 -42.66 34.43
N SER A 6 23.97 -41.86 35.16
CA SER A 6 22.99 -40.96 34.60
C SER A 6 23.69 -40.05 33.59
N ALA A 7 23.64 -40.43 32.32
CA ALA A 7 24.04 -39.59 31.21
C ALA A 7 23.10 -38.37 31.20
N HIS A 8 23.51 -37.29 31.86
CA HIS A 8 22.97 -35.97 31.56
C HIS A 8 23.23 -35.73 30.09
N SER A 9 22.19 -35.87 29.26
CA SER A 9 22.25 -35.50 27.85
C SER A 9 22.59 -34.01 27.78
N SER A 10 23.86 -33.69 27.51
CA SER A 10 24.31 -32.31 27.39
C SER A 10 23.54 -31.63 26.26
N THR A 11 22.92 -30.49 26.57
CA THR A 11 22.28 -29.63 25.59
C THR A 11 23.29 -28.64 25.05
N GLU A 12 23.27 -28.44 23.74
CA GLU A 12 24.12 -27.47 23.05
C GLU A 12 23.29 -26.48 22.22
N PRO A 13 23.82 -25.30 21.89
CA PRO A 13 23.14 -24.34 21.03
C PRO A 13 23.10 -24.84 19.58
N VAL A 14 21.93 -25.33 19.15
CA VAL A 14 21.70 -25.79 17.78
C VAL A 14 20.99 -24.70 16.98
N ARG A 15 21.48 -24.41 15.77
CA ARG A 15 20.82 -23.46 14.86
C ARG A 15 19.57 -24.09 14.28
N ILE A 16 18.42 -23.54 14.66
CA ILE A 16 17.10 -23.96 14.17
C ILE A 16 16.64 -23.02 13.06
N TRP A 17 16.82 -21.72 13.24
CA TRP A 17 16.38 -20.72 12.26
C TRP A 17 17.56 -20.22 11.44
N ASP A 18 17.48 -20.42 10.13
CA ASP A 18 18.43 -19.84 9.18
C ASP A 18 18.30 -18.31 9.11
N LEU A 19 19.32 -17.65 8.56
CA LEU A 19 19.32 -16.19 8.50
C LEU A 19 18.21 -15.62 7.61
N PRO A 20 17.89 -16.17 6.41
CA PRO A 20 16.80 -15.65 5.58
C PRO A 20 15.44 -15.67 6.27
N THR A 21 15.10 -16.74 6.99
CA THR A 21 13.82 -16.82 7.74
C THR A 21 13.73 -15.75 8.81
N ARG A 22 14.85 -15.44 9.48
CA ARG A 22 14.91 -14.41 10.51
C ARG A 22 14.78 -13.00 9.96
N ILE A 23 15.49 -12.71 8.87
CA ILE A 23 15.39 -11.42 8.19
C ILE A 23 13.96 -11.23 7.65
N PHE A 24 13.40 -12.25 7.00
CA PHE A 24 11.99 -12.24 6.59
C PHE A 24 11.09 -11.87 7.77
N HIS A 25 11.16 -12.59 8.89
CA HIS A 25 10.28 -12.35 10.03
C HIS A 25 10.40 -10.91 10.57
N GLY A 26 11.63 -10.42 10.76
CA GLY A 26 11.87 -9.07 11.24
C GLY A 26 11.35 -7.99 10.28
N LEU A 27 11.65 -8.13 8.99
CA LEU A 27 11.21 -7.17 7.98
C LEU A 27 9.70 -7.22 7.73
N TRP A 28 9.09 -8.40 7.80
CA TRP A 28 7.66 -8.57 7.61
C TRP A 28 6.87 -7.88 8.73
N ILE A 29 7.35 -7.98 9.98
CA ILE A 29 6.84 -7.18 11.10
C ILE A 29 7.06 -5.69 10.85
N ALA A 30 8.28 -5.29 10.46
CA ALA A 30 8.59 -3.88 10.25
C ALA A 30 7.70 -3.23 9.18
N PHE A 31 7.48 -3.89 8.05
CA PHE A 31 6.60 -3.38 7.00
C PHE A 31 5.12 -3.44 7.38
N PHE A 32 4.68 -4.42 8.17
CA PHE A 32 3.33 -4.40 8.72
C PHE A 32 3.11 -3.19 9.63
N VAL A 33 4.05 -2.93 10.56
CA VAL A 33 4.00 -1.76 11.45
C VAL A 33 4.08 -0.46 10.64
N LEU A 34 4.94 -0.39 9.63
CA LEU A 34 5.06 0.79 8.78
C LEU A 34 3.75 1.07 8.03
N ALA A 35 3.13 0.05 7.43
CA ALA A 35 1.83 0.18 6.79
C ALA A 35 0.76 0.65 7.79
N TRP A 36 0.75 0.08 8.99
CA TRP A 36 -0.19 0.47 10.05
C TRP A 36 0.03 1.90 10.55
N VAL A 37 1.25 2.38 10.72
CA VAL A 37 1.49 3.74 11.24
C VAL A 37 1.01 4.81 10.26
N PHE A 38 1.12 4.55 8.95
CA PHE A 38 0.83 5.53 7.90
C PHE A 38 -0.53 5.32 7.21
N HIS A 39 -1.44 4.50 7.77
CA HIS A 39 -2.71 4.17 7.11
C HIS A 39 -3.79 5.27 7.18
N GLU A 40 -3.79 6.12 8.21
CA GLU A 40 -4.90 7.09 8.42
C GLU A 40 -4.77 8.37 7.58
N ASP A 41 -3.55 8.75 7.21
CA ASP A 41 -3.27 10.03 6.57
C ASP A 41 -2.83 9.83 5.12
N ASN A 42 -3.70 10.22 4.19
CA ASN A 42 -3.50 10.07 2.75
C ASN A 42 -2.22 10.76 2.23
N ARG A 43 -1.67 11.74 2.97
CA ARG A 43 -0.39 12.36 2.62
C ARG A 43 0.77 11.37 2.63
N TYR A 44 0.67 10.32 3.45
CA TYR A 44 1.66 9.26 3.58
C TYR A 44 1.24 7.95 2.90
N LEU A 45 0.23 8.00 2.04
CA LEU A 45 -0.26 6.84 1.29
C LEU A 45 0.86 6.14 0.52
N ASN A 46 1.80 6.90 -0.05
CA ASN A 46 2.96 6.36 -0.76
C ASN A 46 3.83 5.44 0.13
N ILE A 47 3.99 5.74 1.42
CA ILE A 47 4.72 4.92 2.39
C ILE A 47 3.91 3.67 2.73
N HIS A 48 2.59 3.82 2.98
CA HIS A 48 1.70 2.69 3.23
C HIS A 48 1.72 1.68 2.07
N VAL A 49 1.58 2.18 0.84
CA VAL A 49 1.58 1.36 -0.38
C VAL A 49 2.94 0.68 -0.59
N PHE A 50 4.06 1.39 -0.38
CA PHE A 50 5.39 0.78 -0.44
C PHE A 50 5.53 -0.36 0.57
N ALA A 51 5.11 -0.12 1.81
CA ALA A 51 5.14 -1.12 2.87
C ALA A 51 4.29 -2.35 2.50
N GLY A 52 3.12 -2.15 1.89
CA GLY A 52 2.26 -3.21 1.36
C GLY A 52 2.93 -4.04 0.26
N TYR A 53 3.60 -3.40 -0.71
CA TYR A 53 4.36 -4.10 -1.74
C TYR A 53 5.53 -4.91 -1.16
N ALA A 54 6.31 -4.32 -0.25
CA ALA A 54 7.42 -4.99 0.40
C ALA A 54 6.92 -6.17 1.27
N PHE A 55 5.82 -5.99 1.99
CA PHE A 55 5.16 -7.03 2.76
C PHE A 55 4.72 -8.21 1.88
N LEU A 56 4.09 -7.95 0.73
CA LEU A 56 3.70 -8.98 -0.23
C LEU A 56 4.92 -9.67 -0.85
N ALA A 57 5.94 -8.93 -1.28
CA ALA A 57 7.15 -9.50 -1.85
C ALA A 57 7.88 -10.43 -0.86
N LEU A 58 7.97 -10.03 0.41
CA LEU A 58 8.49 -10.86 1.50
C LEU A 58 7.64 -12.12 1.71
N LEU A 59 6.31 -12.00 1.65
CA LEU A 59 5.40 -13.14 1.75
C LEU A 59 5.64 -14.13 0.61
N LEU A 60 5.75 -13.66 -0.63
CA LEU A 60 6.07 -14.50 -1.79
C LEU A 60 7.43 -15.20 -1.63
N PHE A 61 8.45 -14.47 -1.15
CA PHE A 61 9.73 -15.06 -0.77
C PHE A 61 9.54 -16.15 0.29
N ARG A 62 8.73 -15.92 1.33
CA ARG A 62 8.50 -16.88 2.40
C ARG A 62 7.80 -18.14 1.91
N LEU A 63 6.85 -18.02 0.98
CA LEU A 63 6.21 -19.17 0.34
C LEU A 63 7.22 -20.00 -0.44
N PHE A 64 8.07 -19.35 -1.26
CA PHE A 64 9.16 -20.01 -1.97
C PHE A 64 10.14 -20.70 -1.00
N TRP A 65 10.61 -19.99 0.03
CA TRP A 65 11.52 -20.52 1.04
C TRP A 65 10.88 -21.63 1.87
N GLY A 66 9.55 -21.63 2.01
CA GLY A 66 8.78 -22.68 2.66
C GLY A 66 8.67 -23.97 1.85
N LEU A 67 9.03 -23.96 0.57
CA LEU A 67 9.11 -25.16 -0.26
C LEU A 67 10.55 -25.65 -0.39
N PHE A 68 11.49 -24.74 -0.63
CA PHE A 68 12.88 -25.08 -1.01
C PHE A 68 13.94 -24.78 0.04
N GLY A 69 13.61 -24.03 1.10
CA GLY A 69 14.55 -23.55 2.10
C GLY A 69 15.07 -24.62 3.05
N SER A 70 15.59 -24.18 4.19
CA SER A 70 16.18 -25.06 5.20
C SER A 70 15.19 -26.04 5.83
N HIS A 71 15.70 -27.04 6.55
CA HIS A 71 14.91 -28.08 7.19
C HIS A 71 13.71 -27.53 8.00
N TYR A 72 13.93 -26.62 8.95
CA TYR A 72 12.84 -26.10 9.78
C TYR A 72 12.00 -25.00 9.11
N ALA A 73 12.45 -24.47 7.97
CA ALA A 73 11.70 -23.46 7.21
C ALA A 73 10.64 -24.06 6.28
N ARG A 74 10.78 -25.34 5.89
CA ARG A 74 9.90 -25.99 4.92
C ARG A 74 8.57 -26.45 5.51
N PHE A 75 7.45 -26.14 4.86
CA PHE A 75 6.09 -26.41 5.35
C PHE A 75 5.84 -27.89 5.65
N ARG A 76 6.42 -28.80 4.85
CA ARG A 76 6.28 -30.24 5.03
C ARG A 76 6.79 -30.75 6.39
N HIS A 77 7.71 -30.03 7.02
CA HIS A 77 8.35 -30.43 8.27
C HIS A 77 7.64 -29.91 9.52
N PHE A 78 6.59 -29.10 9.36
CA PHE A 78 5.76 -28.61 10.46
C PHE A 78 4.27 -28.57 10.10
N PHE A 79 3.84 -29.45 9.20
CA PHE A 79 2.42 -29.63 8.92
C PHE A 79 1.79 -30.56 9.96
N TYR A 80 0.82 -30.05 10.71
CA TYR A 80 0.11 -30.80 11.76
C TYR A 80 -1.39 -30.80 11.48
N THR A 81 -2.03 -31.96 11.66
CA THR A 81 -3.49 -32.10 11.51
C THR A 81 -4.23 -31.33 12.61
N PRO A 82 -5.50 -30.90 12.39
CA PRO A 82 -6.27 -30.19 13.42
C PRO A 82 -6.33 -30.94 14.76
N GLY A 83 -6.47 -32.27 14.71
CA GLY A 83 -6.48 -33.12 15.91
C GLY A 83 -5.16 -33.10 16.70
N ALA A 84 -4.02 -32.96 16.02
CA ALA A 84 -2.72 -32.84 16.67
C ALA A 84 -2.58 -31.49 17.42
N VAL A 85 -3.13 -30.41 16.87
CA VAL A 85 -3.14 -29.09 17.53
C VAL A 85 -3.99 -29.12 18.80
N VAL A 86 -5.20 -29.68 18.73
CA VAL A 86 -6.08 -29.80 19.90
C VAL A 86 -5.43 -30.69 20.97
N THR A 87 -4.79 -31.79 20.55
CA THR A 87 -4.08 -32.68 21.49
C THR A 87 -2.90 -31.96 22.15
N TYR A 88 -2.15 -31.15 21.40
CA TYR A 88 -1.05 -30.36 21.93
C TYR A 88 -1.54 -29.32 22.94
N LEU A 89 -2.60 -28.56 22.62
CA LEU A 89 -3.21 -27.58 23.54
C LEU A 89 -3.65 -28.21 24.86
N LYS A 90 -4.30 -29.39 24.81
CA LYS A 90 -4.71 -30.12 26.03
C LYS A 90 -3.53 -30.56 26.89
N ARG A 91 -2.37 -30.83 26.28
CA ARG A 91 -1.16 -31.31 26.96
C ARG A 91 -0.19 -30.20 27.35
N LEU A 92 -0.38 -28.99 26.82
CA LEU A 92 0.54 -27.87 26.99
C LEU A 92 0.82 -27.57 28.47
N LEU A 93 -0.22 -27.65 29.31
CA LEU A 93 -0.11 -27.41 30.76
C LEU A 93 0.33 -28.64 31.56
N SER A 94 0.15 -29.85 31.00
CA SER A 94 0.35 -31.11 31.75
C SER A 94 1.71 -31.77 31.49
N LYS A 95 2.20 -31.71 30.24
CA LYS A 95 3.49 -32.26 29.80
C LYS A 95 4.07 -31.40 28.67
N PRO A 96 4.84 -30.35 28.98
CA PRO A 96 5.42 -29.48 27.98
C PRO A 96 6.44 -30.27 27.12
N GLN A 97 6.16 -30.44 25.82
CA GLN A 97 7.10 -31.08 24.89
C GLN A 97 7.99 -30.03 24.22
N GLN A 98 9.31 -30.23 24.26
CA GLN A 98 10.27 -29.38 23.57
C GLN A 98 10.47 -29.85 22.13
N ILE A 99 9.77 -29.22 21.19
CA ILE A 99 9.96 -29.44 19.75
C ILE A 99 11.09 -28.52 19.25
N ALA A 100 11.96 -29.02 18.39
CA ALA A 100 13.08 -28.24 17.85
C ALA A 100 12.60 -27.08 16.96
N GLY A 101 11.76 -27.39 15.97
CA GLY A 101 11.14 -26.42 15.05
C GLY A 101 9.86 -25.79 15.59
N HIS A 102 8.83 -25.69 14.73
CA HIS A 102 7.51 -25.21 15.12
C HIS A 102 6.70 -26.31 15.82
N ASN A 103 6.06 -25.95 16.92
CA ASN A 103 5.03 -26.79 17.53
C ASN A 103 3.70 -26.68 16.76
N PRO A 104 2.70 -27.51 17.08
CA PRO A 104 1.43 -27.53 16.34
C PRO A 104 0.69 -26.19 16.32
N VAL A 105 0.65 -25.47 17.44
CA VAL A 105 -0.07 -24.19 17.56
C VAL A 105 0.66 -23.08 16.77
N GLY A 106 1.97 -22.97 16.94
CA GLY A 106 2.80 -22.03 16.21
C GLY A 106 2.80 -22.30 14.70
N ALA A 107 2.78 -23.56 14.28
CA ALA A 107 2.65 -23.93 12.88
C ALA A 107 1.33 -23.43 12.26
N TRP A 108 0.21 -23.61 12.96
CA TRP A 108 -1.09 -23.10 12.53
C TRP A 108 -1.14 -21.58 12.50
N ALA A 109 -0.55 -20.90 13.48
CA ALA A 109 -0.43 -19.45 13.47
C ALA A 109 0.29 -18.96 12.22
N ILE A 110 1.35 -19.64 11.77
CA ILE A 110 2.07 -19.29 10.53
C ILE A 110 1.15 -19.43 9.31
N PHE A 111 0.42 -20.54 9.17
CA PHE A 111 -0.48 -20.71 8.02
C PHE A 111 -1.59 -19.67 7.99
N ILE A 112 -2.17 -19.33 9.15
CA ILE A 112 -3.20 -18.29 9.27
C ILE A 112 -2.61 -16.92 8.91
N LEU A 113 -1.46 -16.55 9.49
CA LEU A 113 -0.81 -15.27 9.23
C LEU A 113 -0.40 -15.13 7.76
N LEU A 114 0.17 -16.18 7.14
CA LEU A 114 0.54 -16.14 5.72
C LEU A 114 -0.69 -16.09 4.80
N GLY A 115 -1.72 -16.88 5.10
CA GLY A 115 -2.96 -16.87 4.32
C GLY A 115 -3.68 -15.54 4.41
N LEU A 116 -3.87 -15.02 5.62
CA LEU A 116 -4.49 -13.72 5.83
C LEU A 116 -3.64 -12.58 5.25
N GLY A 117 -2.32 -12.66 5.40
CA GLY A 117 -1.38 -11.68 4.82
C GLY A 117 -1.50 -11.61 3.31
N LEU A 118 -1.66 -12.76 2.64
CA LEU A 118 -1.88 -12.78 1.20
C LEU A 118 -3.20 -12.08 0.82
N VAL A 119 -4.30 -12.38 1.51
CA VAL A 119 -5.61 -11.78 1.20
C VAL A 119 -5.65 -10.28 1.54
N VAL A 120 -5.01 -9.85 2.64
CA VAL A 120 -4.83 -8.42 2.98
C VAL A 120 -4.05 -7.71 1.89
N SER A 121 -2.92 -8.27 1.43
CA SER A 121 -2.13 -7.65 0.36
C SER A 121 -2.89 -7.59 -0.97
N LEU A 122 -3.60 -8.65 -1.34
CA LEU A 122 -4.39 -8.67 -2.59
C LEU A 122 -5.54 -7.67 -2.55
N SER A 123 -6.29 -7.60 -1.45
CA SER A 123 -7.35 -6.59 -1.27
C SER A 123 -6.80 -5.17 -1.28
N GLY A 124 -5.60 -4.94 -0.74
CA GLY A 124 -4.92 -3.65 -0.81
C GLY A 124 -4.54 -3.24 -2.25
N LEU A 125 -4.02 -4.17 -3.05
CA LEU A 125 -3.74 -3.91 -4.48
C LEU A 125 -5.01 -3.59 -5.27
N ILE A 126 -6.12 -4.27 -4.96
CA ILE A 126 -7.41 -4.00 -5.60
C ILE A 126 -7.93 -2.64 -5.18
N THR A 127 -7.81 -2.28 -3.90
CA THR A 127 -8.21 -0.95 -3.38
C THR A 127 -7.42 0.15 -4.08
N LEU A 128 -6.10 0.02 -4.16
CA LEU A 128 -5.23 0.97 -4.88
C LEU A 128 -5.64 1.15 -6.36
N GLY A 129 -6.02 0.06 -7.04
CA GLY A 129 -6.44 0.12 -8.44
C GLY A 129 -7.86 0.67 -8.64
N ALA A 130 -8.80 0.26 -7.79
CA ALA A 130 -10.20 0.62 -7.91
C ALA A 130 -10.45 2.06 -7.42
N GLU A 131 -9.98 2.39 -6.22
CA GLU A 131 -10.23 3.70 -5.59
C GLU A 131 -9.27 4.76 -6.14
N GLU A 132 -7.96 4.56 -5.97
CA GLU A 132 -6.94 5.57 -6.33
C GLU A 132 -6.60 5.61 -7.82
N ARG A 133 -7.07 4.63 -8.62
CA ARG A 133 -6.70 4.47 -10.04
C ARG A 133 -5.19 4.30 -10.27
N GLN A 134 -4.50 3.69 -9.31
CA GLN A 134 -3.05 3.52 -9.33
C GLN A 134 -2.61 2.05 -9.30
N GLY A 135 -1.33 1.83 -9.61
CA GLY A 135 -0.70 0.51 -9.53
C GLY A 135 -1.13 -0.48 -10.62
N PRO A 136 -0.71 -1.75 -10.51
CA PRO A 136 -0.84 -2.74 -11.57
C PRO A 136 -2.27 -3.18 -11.85
N LEU A 137 -3.22 -2.90 -10.94
CA LEU A 137 -4.63 -3.28 -11.07
C LEU A 137 -5.54 -2.08 -11.42
N ALA A 138 -4.99 -0.89 -11.69
CA ALA A 138 -5.75 0.33 -11.98
C ALA A 138 -6.79 0.17 -13.10
N THR A 139 -6.44 -0.55 -14.16
CA THR A 139 -7.34 -0.72 -15.33
C THR A 139 -8.26 -1.94 -15.21
N LEU A 140 -8.06 -2.80 -14.21
CA LEU A 140 -8.79 -4.07 -14.08
C LEU A 140 -10.07 -3.93 -13.25
N PHE A 141 -10.13 -2.95 -12.36
CA PHE A 141 -11.29 -2.74 -11.48
C PHE A 141 -11.96 -1.41 -11.76
N HIS A 142 -13.30 -1.43 -11.77
CA HIS A 142 -14.10 -0.24 -11.95
C HIS A 142 -14.12 0.59 -10.65
N PRO A 143 -14.02 1.94 -10.71
CA PRO A 143 -13.92 2.78 -9.51
C PRO A 143 -15.10 2.69 -8.56
N ALA A 144 -16.27 2.32 -9.07
CA ALA A 144 -17.47 2.06 -8.25
C ALA A 144 -17.29 0.96 -7.20
N THR A 145 -16.29 0.08 -7.36
CA THR A 145 -15.98 -0.97 -6.39
C THR A 145 -14.94 -0.54 -5.35
N GLY A 146 -14.33 0.64 -5.48
CA GLY A 146 -13.27 1.14 -4.59
C GLY A 146 -13.66 1.10 -3.12
N LEU A 147 -14.78 1.74 -2.75
CA LEU A 147 -15.26 1.77 -1.37
C LEU A 147 -15.53 0.38 -0.77
N LEU A 148 -15.97 -0.58 -1.58
CA LEU A 148 -16.19 -1.95 -1.12
C LEU A 148 -14.85 -2.62 -0.78
N TRP A 149 -13.89 -2.54 -1.70
CA TRP A 149 -12.57 -3.15 -1.52
C TRP A 149 -11.78 -2.49 -0.39
N HIS A 150 -11.90 -1.18 -0.24
CA HIS A 150 -11.35 -0.45 0.91
C HIS A 150 -11.86 -1.04 2.23
N LYS A 151 -13.18 -1.17 2.39
CA LYS A 151 -13.77 -1.75 3.60
C LYS A 151 -13.36 -3.20 3.84
N VAL A 152 -13.23 -3.99 2.77
CA VAL A 152 -12.72 -5.36 2.85
C VAL A 152 -11.26 -5.36 3.34
N HIS A 153 -10.42 -4.50 2.76
CA HIS A 153 -9.02 -4.36 3.15
C HIS A 153 -8.89 -3.90 4.61
N GLU A 154 -9.65 -2.89 5.02
CA GLU A 154 -9.70 -2.38 6.40
C GLU A 154 -10.09 -3.49 7.38
N PHE A 155 -11.18 -4.22 7.11
CA PHE A 155 -11.63 -5.33 7.93
C PHE A 155 -10.55 -6.42 8.06
N LEU A 156 -9.93 -6.81 6.94
CA LEU A 156 -8.88 -7.83 6.95
C LEU A 156 -7.62 -7.36 7.70
N SER A 157 -7.29 -6.08 7.64
CA SER A 157 -6.17 -5.48 8.38
C SER A 157 -6.43 -5.48 9.89
N TRP A 158 -7.65 -5.16 10.33
CA TRP A 158 -8.05 -5.32 11.74
C TRP A 158 -8.01 -6.78 12.20
N LEU A 159 -8.50 -7.71 11.38
CA LEU A 159 -8.42 -9.13 11.65
C LEU A 159 -6.95 -9.60 11.76
N MET A 160 -6.07 -9.10 10.87
CA MET A 160 -4.64 -9.38 10.92
C MET A 160 -4.03 -8.91 12.23
N LEU A 161 -4.34 -7.68 12.66
CA LEU A 161 -3.85 -7.15 13.93
C LEU A 161 -4.30 -8.03 15.12
N ALA A 162 -5.56 -8.48 15.13
CA ALA A 162 -6.06 -9.39 16.16
C ALA A 162 -5.30 -10.73 16.17
N VAL A 163 -5.04 -11.32 15.00
CA VAL A 163 -4.27 -12.58 14.89
C VAL A 163 -2.82 -12.37 15.33
N VAL A 164 -2.20 -11.23 14.99
CA VAL A 164 -0.85 -10.87 15.45
C VAL A 164 -0.82 -10.75 16.98
N ALA A 165 -1.81 -10.12 17.60
CA ALA A 165 -1.91 -10.03 19.07
C ALA A 165 -2.03 -11.41 19.72
N VAL A 166 -2.85 -12.31 19.16
CA VAL A 166 -2.96 -13.70 19.62
C VAL A 166 -1.63 -14.44 19.45
N HIS A 167 -0.95 -14.27 18.31
CA HIS A 167 0.35 -14.88 18.04
C HIS A 167 1.40 -14.43 19.07
N VAL A 168 1.55 -13.12 19.29
CA VAL A 168 2.51 -12.58 20.27
C VAL A 168 2.20 -13.07 21.67
N SER A 169 0.92 -13.10 22.05
CA SER A 169 0.48 -13.66 23.35
C SER A 169 0.87 -15.13 23.50
N GLY A 170 0.66 -15.93 22.45
CA GLY A 170 1.06 -17.34 22.41
C GLY A 170 2.57 -17.52 22.56
N VAL A 171 3.38 -16.71 21.87
CA VAL A 171 4.84 -16.72 21.98
C VAL A 171 5.29 -16.40 23.41
N ILE A 172 4.67 -15.42 24.07
CA ILE A 172 4.97 -15.05 25.46
C ILE A 172 4.61 -16.21 26.41
N ILE A 173 3.39 -16.74 26.30
CA ILE A 173 2.89 -17.84 27.15
C ILE A 173 3.80 -19.07 27.02
N GLU A 174 4.10 -19.49 25.79
CA GLU A 174 4.97 -20.64 25.56
C GLU A 174 6.40 -20.39 26.04
N SER A 175 6.91 -19.16 25.89
CA SER A 175 8.24 -18.83 26.39
C SER A 175 8.35 -18.99 27.91
N ILE A 176 7.29 -18.62 28.63
CA ILE A 176 7.20 -18.77 30.09
C ILE A 176 7.04 -20.24 30.47
N LEU A 177 6.08 -20.95 29.85
CA LEU A 177 5.77 -22.35 30.16
C LEU A 177 6.95 -23.30 29.88
N HIS A 178 7.65 -23.09 28.76
CA HIS A 178 8.80 -23.90 28.39
C HIS A 178 10.13 -23.38 28.95
N ARG A 179 10.13 -22.25 29.66
CA ARG A 179 11.32 -21.54 30.17
C ARG A 179 12.37 -21.34 29.07
N GLU A 180 11.92 -21.07 27.85
CA GLU A 180 12.75 -20.91 26.66
C GLU A 180 12.34 -19.60 25.97
N ASN A 181 13.26 -18.67 25.80
CA ASN A 181 12.94 -17.38 25.17
C ASN A 181 12.80 -17.55 23.63
N LEU A 182 11.57 -17.74 23.16
CA LEU A 182 11.27 -17.98 21.74
C LEU A 182 11.57 -16.75 20.87
N MET A 183 11.35 -15.54 21.40
CA MET A 183 11.69 -14.29 20.72
C MET A 183 13.19 -14.18 20.48
N LEU A 184 14.00 -14.43 21.53
CA LEU A 184 15.46 -14.40 21.42
C LEU A 184 15.96 -15.50 20.48
N ALA A 185 15.34 -16.69 20.52
CA ALA A 185 15.64 -17.77 19.58
C ALA A 185 15.41 -17.33 18.13
N MET A 186 14.38 -16.52 17.86
CA MET A 186 14.15 -15.97 16.52
C MET A 186 15.17 -14.90 16.12
N ILE A 187 15.66 -14.10 17.06
CA ILE A 187 16.69 -13.08 16.80
C ILE A 187 18.05 -13.73 16.54
N ASN A 188 18.48 -14.66 17.39
CA ASN A 188 19.81 -15.26 17.32
C ASN A 188 19.85 -16.55 16.45
N GLY A 189 18.71 -17.18 16.20
CA GLY A 189 18.53 -18.39 15.40
C GLY A 189 18.81 -19.72 16.09
N HIS A 190 19.12 -19.73 17.39
CA HIS A 190 19.58 -20.92 18.12
C HIS A 190 18.62 -21.30 19.25
N LYS A 191 18.52 -22.59 19.51
CA LYS A 191 17.83 -23.17 20.67
C LYS A 191 18.73 -24.18 21.37
N GLN A 192 18.58 -24.33 22.69
CA GLN A 192 19.31 -25.34 23.46
C GLN A 192 18.67 -26.70 23.22
N ARG A 193 19.38 -27.64 22.60
CA ARG A 193 18.85 -28.97 22.24
C ARG A 193 19.92 -30.05 22.40
N PRO A 194 19.55 -31.34 22.49
CA PRO A 194 20.54 -32.42 22.51
C PRO A 194 21.45 -32.37 21.28
N ALA A 195 22.72 -32.72 21.43
CA ALA A 195 23.72 -32.68 20.34
C ALA A 195 23.37 -33.54 19.11
N SER A 196 22.44 -34.49 19.25
CA SER A 196 21.90 -35.27 18.13
C SER A 196 20.88 -34.51 17.26
N THR A 197 20.49 -33.29 17.66
CA THR A 197 19.48 -32.50 16.94
C THR A 197 20.07 -31.93 15.67
N LEU A 198 19.40 -32.15 14.53
CA LEU A 198 19.81 -31.61 13.24
C LEU A 198 19.81 -30.08 13.26
N GLY A 199 20.97 -29.45 13.06
CA GLY A 199 21.11 -28.02 12.82
C GLY A 199 20.97 -27.64 11.34
N VAL A 200 20.73 -26.35 11.06
CA VAL A 200 20.66 -25.83 9.68
C VAL A 200 21.81 -24.89 9.32
N PRO A 201 22.22 -24.83 8.02
CA PRO A 201 23.18 -23.85 7.57
C PRO A 201 22.61 -22.41 7.66
N ARG A 202 23.51 -21.43 7.76
CA ARG A 202 23.13 -20.01 7.92
C ARG A 202 22.43 -19.42 6.69
N HIS A 203 22.75 -19.89 5.47
CA HIS A 203 22.26 -19.33 4.20
C HIS A 203 22.53 -17.82 4.01
N GLY A 204 23.74 -17.37 4.37
CA GLY A 204 24.11 -15.94 4.35
C GLY A 204 23.99 -15.26 2.97
N LYS A 205 24.31 -15.95 1.88
CA LYS A 205 24.17 -15.40 0.52
C LYS A 205 22.72 -15.09 0.17
N MET A 206 21.79 -15.99 0.50
CA MET A 206 20.36 -15.77 0.25
C MET A 206 19.81 -14.62 1.10
N ALA A 207 20.26 -14.52 2.36
CA ALA A 207 19.92 -13.40 3.23
C ALA A 207 20.39 -12.05 2.65
N LEU A 208 21.61 -12.00 2.12
CA LEU A 208 22.14 -10.81 1.45
C LEU A 208 21.31 -10.45 0.20
N LEU A 209 20.99 -11.44 -0.64
CA LEU A 209 20.16 -11.22 -1.83
C LEU A 209 18.77 -10.67 -1.47
N LEU A 210 18.16 -11.17 -0.40
CA LEU A 210 16.88 -10.66 0.11
C LEU A 210 16.97 -9.20 0.56
N CYS A 211 18.04 -8.82 1.28
CA CYS A 211 18.23 -7.43 1.67
C CYS A 211 18.47 -6.53 0.44
N ILE A 212 19.30 -6.97 -0.50
CA ILE A 212 19.58 -6.23 -1.74
C ILE A 212 18.29 -6.04 -2.55
N SER A 213 17.45 -7.07 -2.69
CA SER A 213 16.21 -6.95 -3.47
C SER A 213 15.24 -5.93 -2.86
N ILE A 214 15.16 -5.85 -1.53
CA ILE A 214 14.33 -4.85 -0.84
C ILE A 214 14.89 -3.46 -1.01
N LEU A 215 16.22 -3.29 -0.91
CA LEU A 215 16.87 -1.99 -1.12
C LEU A 215 16.75 -1.53 -2.57
N LEU A 216 16.90 -2.43 -3.55
CA LEU A 216 16.67 -2.12 -4.96
C LEU A 216 15.20 -1.79 -5.23
N GLY A 217 14.27 -2.52 -4.60
CA GLY A 217 12.84 -2.22 -4.68
C GLY A 217 12.49 -0.85 -4.11
N ALA A 218 13.05 -0.49 -2.95
CA ALA A 218 12.94 0.84 -2.35
C ALA A 218 13.56 1.91 -3.27
N GLY A 219 14.77 1.66 -3.76
CA GLY A 219 15.48 2.56 -4.67
C GLY A 219 14.75 2.75 -6.00
N PHE A 220 14.07 1.73 -6.53
CA PHE A 220 13.22 1.85 -7.71
C PHE A 220 11.96 2.67 -7.40
N TYR A 221 11.26 2.30 -6.32
CA TYR A 221 9.99 2.92 -5.92
C TYR A 221 10.15 4.41 -5.59
N PHE A 222 11.10 4.75 -4.72
CA PHE A 222 11.40 6.13 -4.33
C PHE A 222 12.37 6.80 -5.30
N GLY A 223 13.06 6.06 -6.16
CA GLY A 223 13.92 6.60 -7.21
C GLY A 223 13.15 7.43 -8.23
N ALA A 224 11.91 7.05 -8.51
CA ALA A 224 10.97 7.86 -9.27
C ALA A 224 10.72 9.24 -8.64
N CYS A 225 11.00 9.41 -7.35
CA CYS A 225 10.90 10.67 -6.62
C CYS A 225 12.22 11.46 -6.50
N LEU A 226 13.34 10.97 -7.07
CA LEU A 226 14.65 11.64 -7.01
C LEU A 226 14.87 12.83 -7.97
N PRO A 227 14.22 12.95 -9.15
CA PRO A 227 14.43 14.08 -10.06
C PRO A 227 13.95 15.46 -9.55
N TYR A 228 13.92 15.69 -8.25
CA TYR A 228 13.03 16.67 -7.67
C TYR A 228 13.70 17.95 -7.20
N GLU A 229 13.38 19.03 -7.91
CA GLU A 229 13.51 20.39 -7.39
C GLU A 229 12.65 20.54 -6.13
N SER A 230 13.16 21.31 -5.18
CA SER A 230 12.52 21.59 -3.89
C SER A 230 11.06 21.99 -4.04
N GLY A 231 10.14 21.27 -3.38
CA GLY A 231 8.80 21.77 -3.09
C GLY A 231 7.62 21.06 -3.73
N ARG A 232 7.82 19.97 -4.47
CA ARG A 232 6.69 19.10 -4.87
C ARG A 232 6.67 17.83 -3.96
N ALA A 233 5.68 16.92 -4.03
CA ALA A 233 5.59 15.72 -3.16
C ALA A 233 5.81 14.37 -3.90
N CYS A 234 6.31 13.33 -3.22
CA CYS A 234 6.74 12.07 -3.86
C CYS A 234 5.56 11.19 -4.31
N GLN A 235 5.42 11.02 -5.63
CA GLN A 235 4.36 10.23 -6.29
C GLN A 235 4.95 9.10 -7.16
N PRO A 236 5.16 7.89 -6.59
CA PRO A 236 5.76 6.76 -7.30
C PRO A 236 4.90 6.22 -8.45
N PHE A 237 3.57 6.29 -8.30
CA PHE A 237 2.62 5.87 -9.33
C PHE A 237 1.77 7.07 -9.72
N LEU A 238 2.06 7.60 -10.91
CA LEU A 238 1.11 8.47 -11.58
C LEU A 238 0.08 7.55 -12.24
N GLY A 239 -1.21 7.85 -12.04
CA GLY A 239 -2.30 7.17 -12.73
C GLY A 239 -2.18 7.26 -14.27
N PRO A 240 -3.19 6.77 -15.00
CA PRO A 240 -3.19 6.86 -16.46
C PRO A 240 -2.97 8.31 -16.91
N LYS A 241 -1.97 8.53 -17.78
CA LYS A 241 -1.61 9.87 -18.25
C LYS A 241 -2.55 10.35 -19.34
N LEU A 242 -2.92 11.62 -19.29
CA LEU A 242 -3.59 12.29 -20.40
C LEU A 242 -2.66 12.33 -21.62
N PRO A 243 -3.15 11.99 -22.83
CA PRO A 243 -2.41 12.21 -24.07
C PRO A 243 -2.13 13.69 -24.31
N ASP A 244 -1.00 13.96 -24.96
CA ASP A 244 -0.57 15.32 -25.25
C ASP A 244 -1.47 15.97 -26.31
N ASN A 245 -1.94 17.21 -26.06
CA ASN A 245 -2.55 18.06 -27.08
C ASN A 245 -1.98 19.48 -26.96
N VAL A 246 -1.22 19.89 -27.99
CA VAL A 246 -0.49 21.16 -28.00
C VAL A 246 -1.45 22.34 -28.05
N LEU A 247 -2.44 22.30 -28.94
CA LEU A 247 -3.37 23.40 -29.17
C LEU A 247 -4.19 23.73 -27.92
N TRP A 248 -4.73 22.72 -27.25
CA TRP A 248 -5.42 22.88 -25.96
C TRP A 248 -4.54 23.53 -24.90
N ARG A 249 -3.26 23.14 -24.79
CA ARG A 249 -2.36 23.75 -23.80
C ARG A 249 -2.05 25.20 -24.13
N GLU A 250 -1.80 25.52 -25.39
CA GLU A 250 -1.44 26.87 -25.82
C GLU A 250 -2.63 27.81 -25.70
N GLU A 251 -3.79 27.40 -26.22
CA GLU A 251 -5.01 28.21 -26.19
C GLU A 251 -5.58 28.35 -24.77
N CYS A 252 -5.84 27.22 -24.08
CA CYS A 252 -6.47 27.26 -22.75
C CYS A 252 -5.49 27.60 -21.61
N GLY A 253 -4.18 27.44 -21.81
CA GLY A 253 -3.15 27.76 -20.82
C GLY A 253 -2.63 29.20 -20.88
N SER A 254 -3.05 29.98 -21.88
CA SER A 254 -2.58 31.36 -22.07
C SER A 254 -3.11 32.33 -20.99
N CYS A 255 -4.31 32.09 -20.46
CA CYS A 255 -4.97 33.01 -19.52
C CYS A 255 -4.94 32.52 -18.05
N HIS A 256 -5.06 31.21 -17.82
CA HIS A 256 -5.11 30.61 -16.49
C HIS A 256 -4.37 29.28 -16.46
N ALA A 257 -4.18 28.71 -15.26
CA ALA A 257 -3.64 27.36 -15.11
C ALA A 257 -4.43 26.36 -15.98
N ILE A 258 -3.73 25.43 -16.62
CA ILE A 258 -4.36 24.49 -17.55
C ILE A 258 -5.22 23.51 -16.74
N TYR A 259 -6.54 23.62 -16.84
CA TYR A 259 -7.44 22.72 -16.14
C TYR A 259 -7.53 21.37 -16.84
N HIS A 260 -7.19 20.31 -16.12
CA HIS A 260 -7.25 18.97 -16.65
C HIS A 260 -8.70 18.60 -17.08
N PRO A 261 -8.90 17.95 -18.26
CA PRO A 261 -10.24 17.69 -18.79
C PRO A 261 -11.13 16.86 -17.86
N THR A 262 -10.54 16.03 -17.00
CA THR A 262 -11.29 15.19 -16.06
C THR A 262 -11.94 15.94 -14.90
N LEU A 263 -11.71 17.25 -14.76
CA LEU A 263 -12.26 18.06 -13.68
C LEU A 263 -13.69 18.54 -13.91
N LEU A 264 -14.24 18.31 -15.10
CA LEU A 264 -15.63 18.60 -15.44
C LEU A 264 -16.21 17.51 -16.36
N PRO A 265 -17.54 17.33 -16.34
CA PRO A 265 -18.21 16.41 -17.25
C PRO A 265 -18.21 16.97 -18.67
N GLN A 266 -18.38 16.08 -19.66
CA GLN A 266 -18.40 16.41 -21.08
C GLN A 266 -19.35 17.58 -21.38
N ARG A 267 -20.56 17.54 -20.81
CA ARG A 267 -21.59 18.59 -21.00
C ARG A 267 -21.14 19.98 -20.58
N SER A 268 -20.26 20.08 -19.59
CA SER A 268 -19.71 21.35 -19.13
C SER A 268 -18.70 21.90 -20.13
N TRP A 269 -17.80 21.05 -20.64
CA TRP A 269 -16.83 21.45 -21.65
C TRP A 269 -17.50 21.89 -22.96
N VAL A 270 -18.50 21.14 -23.41
CA VAL A 270 -19.34 21.53 -24.56
C VAL A 270 -19.92 22.93 -24.34
N LYS A 271 -20.56 23.15 -23.18
CA LYS A 271 -21.20 24.44 -22.90
C LYS A 271 -20.21 25.59 -22.83
N ILE A 272 -19.01 25.37 -22.27
CA ILE A 272 -17.94 26.38 -22.20
C ILE A 272 -17.49 26.81 -23.59
N LEU A 273 -17.28 25.86 -24.51
CA LEU A 273 -16.81 26.14 -25.87
C LEU A 273 -17.93 26.71 -26.76
N ASP A 274 -19.17 26.25 -26.59
CA ASP A 274 -20.34 26.81 -27.29
C ASP A 274 -20.56 28.29 -26.96
N THR A 275 -20.12 28.72 -25.77
CA THR A 275 -20.19 30.11 -25.31
C THR A 275 -18.82 30.78 -25.28
N GLN A 276 -17.89 30.42 -26.16
CA GLN A 276 -16.52 30.96 -26.18
C GLN A 276 -16.44 32.49 -26.21
N HIS A 277 -17.41 33.14 -26.86
CA HIS A 277 -17.51 34.60 -26.95
C HIS A 277 -17.93 35.30 -25.64
N GLN A 278 -18.22 34.51 -24.60
CA GLN A 278 -18.64 34.96 -23.28
C GLN A 278 -17.92 34.15 -22.19
N HIS A 279 -16.68 33.72 -22.46
CA HIS A 279 -15.87 32.91 -21.56
C HIS A 279 -15.47 33.73 -20.31
N PHE A 280 -16.38 33.76 -19.33
CA PHE A 280 -16.24 34.48 -18.06
C PHE A 280 -15.94 35.99 -18.21
N GLY A 281 -16.44 36.59 -19.28
CA GLY A 281 -16.26 38.02 -19.59
C GLY A 281 -15.23 38.30 -20.66
N GLU A 282 -14.53 37.28 -21.15
CA GLU A 282 -13.56 37.36 -22.26
C GLU A 282 -14.07 36.58 -23.48
N ASP A 283 -13.57 36.91 -24.67
CA ASP A 283 -13.74 36.10 -25.88
C ASP A 283 -12.48 35.26 -26.09
N LEU A 284 -12.63 33.94 -26.27
CA LEU A 284 -11.50 33.08 -26.60
C LEU A 284 -11.01 33.29 -28.05
N ASP A 285 -11.85 33.83 -28.93
CA ASP A 285 -11.56 34.09 -30.35
C ASP A 285 -11.00 32.87 -31.12
N LEU A 286 -11.41 31.65 -30.72
CA LEU A 286 -10.97 30.43 -31.39
C LEU A 286 -11.65 30.32 -32.76
N ASP A 287 -10.85 30.08 -33.79
CA ASP A 287 -11.35 29.71 -35.10
C ASP A 287 -12.07 28.35 -35.05
N THR A 288 -12.79 28.02 -36.13
CA THR A 288 -13.66 26.84 -36.15
C THR A 288 -12.87 25.54 -36.03
N ASP A 289 -11.70 25.44 -36.66
CA ASP A 289 -10.90 24.22 -36.65
C ASP A 289 -10.27 24.02 -35.27
N SER A 290 -9.70 25.08 -34.70
CA SER A 290 -9.12 25.06 -33.35
C SER A 290 -10.15 24.70 -32.28
N ARG A 291 -11.35 25.32 -32.34
CA ARG A 291 -12.44 25.01 -31.42
C ARG A 291 -12.88 23.54 -31.54
N ASN A 292 -12.99 23.01 -32.75
CA ASN A 292 -13.40 21.62 -32.97
C ASN A 292 -12.37 20.63 -32.43
N GLU A 293 -11.07 20.89 -32.60
CA GLU A 293 -10.01 20.05 -32.04
C GLU A 293 -10.05 20.06 -30.51
N ILE A 294 -10.07 21.24 -29.88
CA ILE A 294 -10.13 21.39 -28.43
C ILE A 294 -11.41 20.75 -27.87
N HIS A 295 -12.55 20.96 -28.54
CA HIS A 295 -13.80 20.30 -28.19
C HIS A 295 -13.65 18.78 -28.17
N ASN A 296 -13.13 18.19 -29.24
CA ASN A 296 -12.96 16.74 -29.32
C ASN A 296 -12.01 16.23 -28.24
N PHE A 297 -10.93 16.95 -27.96
CA PHE A 297 -9.99 16.58 -26.91
C PHE A 297 -10.63 16.63 -25.52
N LEU A 298 -11.23 17.76 -25.13
CA LEU A 298 -11.84 17.95 -23.81
C LEU A 298 -12.99 16.96 -23.57
N THR A 299 -13.80 16.70 -24.59
CA THR A 299 -14.94 15.78 -24.47
C THR A 299 -14.52 14.32 -24.45
N THR A 300 -13.45 13.93 -25.17
CA THR A 300 -12.91 12.57 -25.15
C THR A 300 -12.29 12.22 -23.80
N TYR A 301 -11.66 13.19 -23.13
CA TYR A 301 -10.95 12.98 -21.86
C TYR A 301 -11.65 13.59 -20.64
N ALA A 302 -12.95 13.88 -20.77
CA ALA A 302 -13.76 14.46 -19.69
C ALA A 302 -13.87 13.52 -18.46
N ALA A 303 -14.53 13.99 -17.40
CA ALA A 303 -14.71 13.24 -16.16
C ALA A 303 -15.32 11.84 -16.36
N GLU A 304 -16.12 11.65 -17.41
CA GLU A 304 -16.73 10.37 -17.83
C GLU A 304 -15.72 9.26 -18.14
N THR A 305 -14.46 9.60 -18.45
CA THR A 305 -13.39 8.61 -18.64
C THR A 305 -12.99 7.88 -17.36
N LEU A 306 -13.28 8.46 -16.20
CA LEU A 306 -12.88 7.93 -14.89
C LEU A 306 -11.36 7.67 -14.79
N LEU A 307 -10.58 8.51 -15.47
CA LEU A 307 -9.13 8.36 -15.58
C LEU A 307 -8.45 8.43 -14.20
N THR A 308 -8.95 9.31 -13.33
CA THR A 308 -8.41 9.58 -12.00
C THR A 308 -9.48 9.43 -10.92
N GLU A 309 -9.07 9.29 -9.67
CA GLU A 309 -10.00 9.25 -8.54
C GLU A 309 -10.88 10.52 -8.51
N ALA A 310 -10.24 11.69 -8.69
CA ALA A 310 -10.92 12.98 -8.75
C ALA A 310 -12.01 13.00 -9.84
N ALA A 311 -11.74 12.46 -11.03
CA ALA A 311 -12.72 12.37 -12.12
C ALA A 311 -14.00 11.64 -11.68
N TYR A 312 -13.84 10.46 -11.06
CA TYR A 312 -14.95 9.66 -10.58
C TYR A 312 -15.75 10.37 -9.49
N LYS A 313 -15.05 10.97 -8.51
CA LYS A 313 -15.70 11.67 -7.39
C LYS A 313 -16.41 12.96 -7.85
N ILE A 314 -15.81 13.73 -8.76
CA ILE A 314 -16.43 14.91 -9.37
C ILE A 314 -17.71 14.51 -10.11
N LEU A 315 -17.63 13.55 -11.03
CA LEU A 315 -18.76 13.14 -11.85
C LEU A 315 -19.96 12.69 -11.01
N ARG A 316 -19.71 11.90 -9.94
CA ARG A 316 -20.77 11.46 -9.02
C ARG A 316 -21.35 12.57 -8.16
N SER A 317 -20.63 13.68 -7.97
CA SER A 317 -21.10 14.81 -7.18
C SER A 317 -22.02 15.76 -7.95
N ILE A 318 -22.08 15.63 -9.28
CA ILE A 318 -22.84 16.54 -10.16
C ILE A 318 -24.12 15.84 -10.62
N PRO A 319 -25.32 16.38 -10.31
CA PRO A 319 -26.58 15.84 -10.83
C PRO A 319 -26.61 15.82 -12.37
N PRO A 320 -27.23 14.82 -13.01
CA PRO A 320 -27.29 14.72 -14.48
C PRO A 320 -27.86 15.98 -15.16
N GLU A 321 -28.82 16.64 -14.52
CA GLU A 321 -29.51 17.84 -15.02
C GLU A 321 -28.71 19.14 -14.83
N THR A 322 -27.60 19.10 -14.09
CA THR A 322 -26.77 20.27 -13.78
C THR A 322 -25.52 20.29 -14.66
N THR A 323 -25.25 21.44 -15.28
CA THR A 323 -24.05 21.69 -16.10
C THR A 323 -23.22 22.80 -15.45
N PRO A 324 -22.35 22.47 -14.48
CA PRO A 324 -21.51 23.48 -13.83
C PRO A 324 -20.47 24.01 -14.83
N LEU A 325 -20.26 25.32 -14.86
CA LEU A 325 -19.23 25.93 -15.72
C LEU A 325 -17.91 26.11 -14.96
N ARG A 326 -17.93 26.05 -13.62
CA ARG A 326 -16.73 26.17 -12.79
C ARG A 326 -16.48 24.88 -12.00
N ILE A 327 -15.23 24.44 -12.00
CA ILE A 327 -14.78 23.30 -11.17
C ILE A 327 -15.05 23.57 -9.69
N THR A 328 -14.85 24.82 -9.25
CA THR A 328 -15.04 25.29 -7.87
C THR A 328 -16.50 25.32 -7.40
N GLU A 329 -17.45 25.18 -8.32
CA GLU A 329 -18.89 25.09 -8.02
C GLU A 329 -19.35 23.64 -7.84
N THR A 330 -18.51 22.65 -8.17
CA THR A 330 -18.86 21.24 -7.98
C THR A 330 -18.92 20.90 -6.49
N ALA A 331 -19.91 20.08 -6.11
CA ALA A 331 -20.09 19.69 -4.71
C ALA A 331 -18.87 18.93 -4.16
N TYR A 332 -18.19 18.14 -5.00
CA TYR A 332 -16.93 17.49 -4.62
C TYR A 332 -15.84 18.50 -4.26
N TRP A 333 -15.60 19.50 -5.12
CA TRP A 333 -14.58 20.51 -4.87
C TRP A 333 -14.88 21.28 -3.59
N GLN A 334 -16.12 21.75 -3.42
CA GLN A 334 -16.55 22.50 -2.24
C GLN A 334 -16.35 21.70 -0.95
N LYS A 335 -16.71 20.42 -0.95
CA LYS A 335 -16.53 19.54 0.21
C LYS A 335 -15.07 19.34 0.56
N LYS A 336 -14.21 19.09 -0.44
CA LYS A 336 -12.77 18.82 -0.23
C LYS A 336 -11.99 20.06 0.24
N HIS A 337 -12.47 21.26 -0.11
CA HIS A 337 -11.80 22.52 0.19
C HIS A 337 -12.47 23.32 1.33
N ALA A 338 -13.49 22.75 2.00
CA ALA A 338 -14.29 23.44 3.00
C ALA A 338 -13.47 23.94 4.20
N ASP A 339 -12.43 23.19 4.59
CA ASP A 339 -11.63 23.49 5.79
C ASP A 339 -10.45 24.44 5.52
N ILE A 340 -10.27 24.91 4.27
CA ILE A 340 -9.21 25.84 3.91
C ILE A 340 -9.64 27.28 4.25
N SER A 341 -8.87 27.92 5.14
CA SER A 341 -9.17 29.27 5.61
C SER A 341 -9.18 30.31 4.48
N GLN A 342 -10.00 31.35 4.66
CA GLN A 342 -10.06 32.47 3.71
C GLN A 342 -8.72 33.21 3.57
N LEU A 343 -7.90 33.23 4.61
CA LEU A 343 -6.57 33.85 4.58
C LEU A 343 -5.64 33.15 3.57
N ILE A 344 -5.69 31.82 3.50
CA ILE A 344 -4.90 31.05 2.53
C ILE A 344 -5.34 31.39 1.11
N TRP A 345 -6.65 31.44 0.85
CA TRP A 345 -7.19 31.80 -0.47
C TRP A 345 -6.80 33.20 -0.94
N GLN A 346 -6.56 34.12 0.00
CA GLN A 346 -6.17 35.50 -0.26
C GLN A 346 -4.65 35.71 -0.20
N SER A 347 -3.87 34.66 0.10
CA SER A 347 -2.42 34.77 0.19
C SER A 347 -1.80 35.13 -1.17
N PRO A 348 -0.65 35.83 -1.20
CA PRO A 348 0.03 36.15 -2.45
C PRO A 348 0.45 34.92 -3.28
N GLN A 349 0.60 33.77 -2.63
CA GLN A 349 1.02 32.51 -3.25
C GLN A 349 -0.16 31.80 -3.93
N VAL A 350 -1.33 31.74 -3.26
CA VAL A 350 -2.52 31.06 -3.82
C VAL A 350 -3.36 32.01 -4.69
N ARG A 351 -3.50 33.27 -4.30
CA ARG A 351 -4.25 34.37 -4.97
C ARG A 351 -5.75 34.16 -5.13
N SER A 352 -6.18 32.98 -5.55
CA SER A 352 -7.59 32.65 -5.78
C SER A 352 -7.83 31.13 -5.75
N ARG A 353 -9.11 30.74 -5.68
CA ARG A 353 -9.55 29.34 -5.77
C ARG A 353 -9.30 28.69 -7.14
N ALA A 354 -9.00 29.50 -8.16
CA ALA A 354 -8.71 29.03 -9.52
C ALA A 354 -7.27 28.51 -9.66
N GLN A 355 -6.35 28.94 -8.79
CA GLN A 355 -4.93 28.60 -8.89
C GLN A 355 -4.63 27.23 -8.26
N CYS A 356 -5.14 26.17 -8.86
CA CYS A 356 -5.02 24.81 -8.31
C CYS A 356 -3.54 24.40 -8.15
N GLU A 357 -2.67 24.79 -9.10
CA GLU A 357 -1.22 24.49 -9.09
C GLU A 357 -0.47 25.09 -7.89
N ALA A 358 -1.03 26.11 -7.21
CA ALA A 358 -0.38 26.69 -6.03
C ALA A 358 -0.39 25.71 -4.84
N CYS A 359 -1.35 24.78 -4.81
CA CYS A 359 -1.48 23.78 -3.75
C CYS A 359 -1.32 22.34 -4.26
N HIS A 360 -1.72 22.05 -5.50
CA HIS A 360 -1.64 20.73 -6.13
C HIS A 360 -0.43 20.65 -7.05
N LEU A 361 0.61 19.98 -6.58
CA LEU A 361 1.91 19.92 -7.23
C LEU A 361 1.92 19.01 -8.46
N ASP A 362 0.87 18.22 -8.60
CA ASP A 362 0.56 17.31 -9.70
C ASP A 362 -0.55 17.83 -10.64
N ALA A 363 -1.03 19.07 -10.44
CA ALA A 363 -2.14 19.63 -11.23
C ALA A 363 -1.88 19.61 -12.75
N ALA A 364 -0.65 19.85 -13.19
CA ALA A 364 -0.27 19.77 -14.60
C ALA A 364 -0.41 18.36 -15.21
N VAL A 365 -0.30 17.32 -14.37
CA VAL A 365 -0.47 15.91 -14.77
C VAL A 365 -1.92 15.45 -14.53
N GLY A 366 -2.69 16.17 -13.71
CA GLY A 366 -4.13 16.04 -13.59
C GLY A 366 -4.63 14.97 -12.61
N THR A 367 -3.74 14.43 -11.77
CA THR A 367 -4.09 13.36 -10.81
C THR A 367 -4.79 13.90 -9.56
N TYR A 368 -4.43 15.09 -9.09
CA TYR A 368 -4.99 15.79 -7.91
C TYR A 368 -5.00 14.93 -6.65
N GLU A 369 -3.89 14.24 -6.42
CA GLU A 369 -3.71 13.30 -5.33
C GLU A 369 -3.45 14.01 -4.01
N ASP A 370 -4.00 13.46 -2.92
CA ASP A 370 -3.81 14.03 -1.57
C ASP A 370 -2.31 14.08 -1.17
N SER A 371 -1.52 13.09 -1.60
CA SER A 371 -0.07 13.07 -1.37
C SER A 371 0.71 14.05 -2.23
N ALA A 372 0.13 14.63 -3.28
CA ALA A 372 0.70 15.68 -4.11
C ALA A 372 0.32 17.10 -3.66
N MET A 373 -0.42 17.23 -2.56
CA MET A 373 -0.89 18.51 -2.07
C MET A 373 0.07 19.12 -1.04
N PHE A 374 0.33 20.42 -1.18
CA PHE A 374 1.00 21.26 -0.19
C PHE A 374 0.26 22.58 -0.05
N ILE A 375 -0.23 22.91 1.15
CA ILE A 375 -0.88 24.19 1.38
C ILE A 375 0.20 25.18 1.84
N PRO A 376 0.43 26.29 1.11
CA PRO A 376 1.41 27.28 1.52
C PRO A 376 1.00 27.98 2.82
N ASN A 377 1.98 28.21 3.69
CA ASN A 377 1.80 28.86 4.98
C ASN A 377 1.70 30.39 4.87
#